data_AF-A0A8S9PVE8-F1
#
_entry.id   AF-A0A8S9PVE8-F1
#
_cell.length_a   1.000
_cell.length_b   1.000
_cell.length_c   1.000
_cell.angle_alpha   90.00
_cell.angle_beta   90.00
_cell.angle_gamma   90.00
#
_symmetry.space_group_name_H-M   'P 1'
#
loop_
_entity.id
_entity.type
_entity.pdbx_description
1 polymer ?
#
loop_
_entity_poly.entity_id
_entity_poly.type
_entity_poly.pdbx_seq_one_letter_code
_entity_poly.pdbx_strand_id
1 'polypeptide(L)'
;MPVSYPISEFVVADTGVFWDIAYCPIPGGLGPEKIYQNIKLALKNMGYYGKLSIFAYGDENQNPKDIETGGIKCVFTGDEQTRVNKILKDLTFWGIRQNRRQTLRQVSWLLEIVKYQYPLSTA
;
A
#
# COMPACT_ATOMS: atom_id res chain seq x y z
N MET A 1 -11.26 -9.58 38.11
CA MET A 1 -10.07 -9.50 37.25
C MET A 1 -10.47 -8.81 35.96
N PRO A 2 -9.75 -7.80 35.45
CA PRO A 2 -10.11 -7.21 34.17
C PRO A 2 -9.80 -8.24 33.07
N VAL A 3 -10.80 -8.47 32.22
CA VAL A 3 -10.68 -9.37 31.07
C VAL A 3 -9.74 -8.70 30.08
N SER A 4 -8.53 -9.26 29.89
CA SER A 4 -7.62 -8.77 28.85
C SER A 4 -8.22 -9.17 27.51
N TYR A 5 -8.83 -8.22 26.81
CA TYR A 5 -9.21 -8.45 25.42
C TYR A 5 -7.93 -8.78 24.64
N PRO A 6 -7.87 -9.89 23.89
CA PRO A 6 -6.75 -10.13 23.01
C PRO A 6 -6.71 -8.95 22.04
N ILE A 7 -5.65 -8.18 22.13
CA ILE A 7 -5.33 -7.18 21.12
C ILE A 7 -5.31 -7.98 19.82
N SER A 8 -6.25 -7.69 18.93
CA SER A 8 -6.36 -8.34 17.63
C SER A 8 -4.96 -8.43 17.02
N GLU A 9 -4.53 -9.62 16.60
CA GLU A 9 -3.18 -9.87 16.09
C GLU A 9 -2.83 -8.94 14.91
N PHE A 10 -3.87 -8.41 14.26
CA PHE A 10 -3.81 -7.43 13.18
C PHE A 10 -3.41 -6.01 13.63
N VAL A 11 -3.60 -5.66 14.91
CA VAL A 11 -3.22 -4.35 15.47
C VAL A 11 -1.72 -4.14 15.35
N VAL A 12 -0.92 -5.19 15.57
CA VAL A 12 0.55 -5.12 15.55
C VAL A 12 1.16 -5.59 14.23
N ALA A 13 0.35 -6.06 13.29
CA ALA A 13 0.83 -6.58 12.01
C ALA A 13 1.41 -5.46 11.12
N ASP A 14 2.60 -5.70 10.59
CA ASP A 14 3.22 -4.81 9.60
C ASP A 14 2.36 -4.76 8.34
N THR A 15 2.17 -3.56 7.79
CA THR A 15 1.32 -3.31 6.62
C THR A 15 2.17 -2.83 5.44
N GLY A 16 2.01 -3.51 4.30
CA GLY A 16 2.62 -3.15 3.03
C GLY A 16 1.56 -2.59 2.08
N VAL A 17 1.78 -1.38 1.56
CA VAL A 17 0.93 -0.75 0.54
C VAL A 17 1.69 -0.75 -0.77
N PHE A 18 1.11 -1.35 -1.81
CA PHE A 18 1.66 -1.41 -3.15
C PHE A 18 0.76 -0.59 -4.05
N TRP A 19 1.28 0.52 -4.55
CA TRP A 19 0.50 1.54 -5.22
C TRP A 19 1.02 1.77 -6.63
N ASP A 20 0.21 1.47 -7.63
CA ASP A 20 0.50 1.81 -9.02
C ASP A 20 0.03 3.24 -9.32
N ILE A 21 0.98 4.15 -9.53
CA ILE A 21 0.74 5.59 -9.71
C ILE A 21 0.40 5.90 -11.18
N ALA A 22 0.76 5.02 -12.11
CA ALA A 22 0.33 5.17 -13.50
C ALA A 22 -1.19 4.95 -13.62
N TYR A 23 -1.74 3.99 -12.87
CA TYR A 23 -3.18 3.72 -12.81
C TYR A 23 -3.93 4.55 -11.76
N CYS A 24 -3.29 4.90 -10.65
CA CYS A 24 -3.86 5.68 -9.56
C CYS A 24 -2.96 6.90 -9.29
N PRO A 25 -3.00 7.93 -10.15
CA PRO A 25 -2.12 9.09 -10.04
C PRO A 25 -2.42 9.93 -8.81
N ILE A 26 -1.41 10.69 -8.39
CA ILE A 26 -1.54 11.64 -7.28
C ILE A 26 -2.50 12.76 -7.70
N PRO A 27 -3.57 13.04 -6.93
CA PRO A 27 -4.42 14.19 -7.20
C PRO A 27 -3.60 15.48 -7.08
N GLY A 28 -3.75 16.38 -8.06
CA GLY A 28 -2.97 17.61 -8.15
C GLY A 28 -3.02 18.43 -6.86
N GLY A 29 -1.85 18.92 -6.41
CA GLY A 29 -1.72 19.75 -5.21
C GLY A 29 -1.61 18.97 -3.89
N LEU A 30 -1.65 17.63 -3.90
CA LEU A 30 -1.33 16.82 -2.72
C LEU A 30 0.17 16.47 -2.70
N GLY A 31 0.88 16.96 -1.69
CA GLY A 31 2.27 16.57 -1.46
C GLY A 31 2.40 15.13 -0.93
N PRO A 32 3.54 14.46 -1.17
CA PRO A 32 3.77 13.06 -0.79
C PRO A 32 3.64 12.81 0.72
N GLU A 33 4.00 13.81 1.54
CA GLU A 33 3.83 13.73 3.00
C GLU A 33 2.35 13.63 3.39
N LYS A 34 1.48 14.41 2.75
CA LYS A 34 0.04 14.38 3.06
C LYS A 34 -0.60 13.07 2.64
N ILE A 35 -0.15 12.49 1.53
CA ILE A 35 -0.55 11.15 1.08
C ILE A 35 -0.15 10.10 2.12
N TYR A 36 1.11 10.11 2.56
CA TYR A 36 1.60 9.19 3.58
C TYR A 36 0.77 9.29 4.88
N GLN A 37 0.52 10.50 5.37
CA GLN A 37 -0.27 10.70 6.59
C GLN A 37 -1.73 10.23 6.41
N ASN A 38 -2.35 10.49 5.26
CA ASN A 38 -3.71 10.05 4.98
C ASN A 38 -3.82 8.51 4.96
N ILE A 39 -2.89 7.83 4.29
CA ILE A 39 -2.84 6.35 4.25
C ILE A 39 -2.64 5.80 5.66
N LYS A 40 -1.70 6.39 6.42
CA LYS A 40 -1.42 6.00 7.81
C LYS A 40 -2.63 6.18 8.71
N LEU A 41 -3.36 7.29 8.58
CA LEU A 41 -4.60 7.56 9.33
C LEU A 41 -5.70 6.57 8.98
N ALA A 42 -5.91 6.31 7.68
CA ALA A 42 -6.90 5.34 7.23
C ALA A 42 -6.64 3.94 7.80
N LEU A 43 -5.39 3.48 7.73
CA LEU A 43 -4.98 2.19 8.29
C LEU A 43 -5.17 2.11 9.81
N LYS A 44 -4.83 3.18 10.55
CA LYS A 44 -5.07 3.24 11.99
C LYS A 44 -6.56 3.19 12.34
N ASN A 45 -7.40 3.90 11.60
CA ASN A 45 -8.85 3.89 11.80
C ASN A 45 -9.46 2.51 11.53
N MET A 46 -8.84 1.72 10.64
CA MET A 46 -9.19 0.33 10.39
C MET A 46 -8.60 -0.66 11.41
N GLY A 47 -7.83 -0.17 12.39
CA GLY A 47 -7.26 -0.97 13.45
C GLY A 47 -5.85 -1.52 13.18
N TYR A 48 -5.17 -1.07 12.12
CA TYR A 48 -3.78 -1.46 11.81
C TYR A 48 -2.79 -0.43 12.37
N TYR A 49 -1.99 -0.83 13.35
CA TYR A 49 -1.02 0.03 14.04
C TYR A 49 0.44 -0.43 13.88
N GLY A 50 0.67 -1.55 13.17
CA GLY A 50 2.01 -2.05 12.88
C GLY A 50 2.79 -1.16 11.90
N LYS A 51 3.99 -1.59 11.52
CA LYS A 51 4.87 -0.76 10.69
C LYS A 51 4.30 -0.62 9.28
N LEU A 52 4.19 0.61 8.80
CA LEU A 52 3.74 0.92 7.44
C LEU A 52 4.93 1.01 6.47
N SER A 53 4.88 0.25 5.38
CA SER A 53 5.78 0.38 4.23
C SER A 53 4.96 0.66 2.99
N ILE A 54 5.20 1.79 2.31
CA ILE A 54 4.50 2.14 1.06
C ILE A 54 5.49 2.03 -0.10
N PHE A 55 5.08 1.33 -1.15
CA PHE A 55 5.80 1.15 -2.40
C PHE A 55 4.98 1.77 -3.53
N ALA A 56 5.52 2.82 -4.14
CA ALA A 56 4.91 3.57 -5.21
C ALA A 56 5.57 3.17 -6.53
N TYR A 57 4.79 2.65 -7.47
CA TYR A 57 5.26 2.14 -8.75
C TYR A 57 4.84 3.09 -9.86
N GLY A 58 5.81 3.51 -10.66
CA GLY A 58 5.60 4.48 -11.70
C GLY A 58 6.41 4.18 -12.95
N ASP A 59 6.14 4.94 -14.01
CA ASP A 59 6.90 4.88 -15.25
C ASP A 59 8.11 5.81 -15.19
N GLU A 60 9.10 5.58 -16.05
CA GLU A 60 10.33 6.40 -16.14
C GLU A 60 10.06 7.90 -16.37
N ASN A 61 8.86 8.24 -16.85
CA ASN A 61 8.42 9.62 -17.08
C ASN A 61 8.05 10.37 -15.79
N GLN A 62 7.97 9.69 -14.64
CA GLN A 62 7.60 10.28 -13.36
C GLN A 62 8.86 10.60 -12.53
N ASN A 63 8.88 11.77 -11.88
CA ASN A 63 10.02 12.22 -11.11
C ASN A 63 9.97 11.65 -9.68
N PRO A 64 11.01 10.90 -9.23
CA PRO A 64 11.09 10.36 -7.88
C PRO A 64 10.89 11.39 -6.77
N LYS A 65 11.37 12.62 -6.97
CA LYS A 65 11.35 13.66 -5.94
C LYS A 65 9.95 14.15 -5.60
N ASP A 66 8.98 13.92 -6.49
CA ASP A 66 7.60 14.37 -6.27
C ASP A 66 6.84 13.39 -5.37
N ILE A 67 7.38 12.20 -5.16
CA ILE A 67 6.68 11.06 -4.54
C ILE A 67 7.48 10.46 -3.38
N GLU A 68 8.81 10.43 -3.46
CA GLU A 68 9.66 9.95 -2.38
C GLU A 68 9.58 10.89 -1.17
N THR A 69 9.08 10.35 -0.07
CA THR A 69 9.19 10.93 1.28
C THR A 69 9.66 9.84 2.23
N GLY A 70 9.99 10.18 3.48
CA GLY A 70 10.55 9.28 4.50
C GLY A 70 9.72 8.02 4.85
N GLY A 71 8.58 7.80 4.21
CA GLY A 71 7.75 6.61 4.33
C GLY A 71 7.19 6.04 3.01
N ILE A 72 7.46 6.67 1.87
CA ILE A 72 7.05 6.19 0.53
C ILE A 72 8.31 5.90 -0.28
N LYS A 73 8.49 4.63 -0.63
CA LYS A 73 9.57 4.19 -1.50
C LYS A 73 9.08 4.18 -2.94
N CYS A 74 9.77 4.89 -3.83
CA CYS A 74 9.43 4.86 -5.25
C CYS A 74 10.20 3.75 -5.98
N VAL A 75 9.52 3.12 -6.92
CA VAL A 75 10.04 2.06 -7.78
C VAL A 75 9.58 2.39 -9.19
N PHE A 76 10.44 3.09 -9.93
CA PHE A 76 10.19 3.38 -11.33
C PHE A 76 10.65 2.18 -12.17
N THR A 77 9.77 1.76 -13.04
CA THR A 77 9.98 0.65 -13.98
C THR A 77 9.70 1.17 -15.38
N GLY A 78 10.29 0.53 -16.40
CA GLY A 78 10.14 0.95 -17.79
C GLY A 78 8.69 0.95 -18.28
N ASP A 79 8.31 -0.06 -19.05
CA ASP A 79 6.95 -0.18 -19.59
C ASP A 79 5.98 -0.80 -18.55
N GLU A 80 4.68 -0.75 -18.89
CA GLU A 80 3.60 -1.30 -18.08
C GLU A 80 3.81 -2.77 -17.68
N GLN A 81 4.26 -3.62 -18.60
CA GLN A 81 4.42 -5.04 -18.32
C GLN A 81 5.57 -5.28 -17.34
N THR A 82 6.63 -4.49 -17.44
CA THR A 82 7.72 -4.47 -16.46
C THR A 82 7.21 -4.01 -15.08
N ARG A 83 6.35 -2.99 -15.03
CA ARG A 83 5.74 -2.48 -13.79
C ARG A 83 4.87 -3.51 -13.08
N VAL A 84 3.92 -4.09 -13.79
CA VAL A 84 3.01 -5.11 -13.24
C VAL A 84 3.79 -6.32 -12.74
N ASN A 85 4.78 -6.79 -13.51
CA ASN A 85 5.64 -7.89 -13.09
C ASN A 85 6.45 -7.54 -11.83
N LYS A 86 6.90 -6.28 -11.69
CA LYS A 86 7.63 -5.83 -10.52
C LYS A 86 6.74 -5.77 -9.28
N ILE A 87 5.52 -5.22 -9.40
CA ILE A 87 4.53 -5.18 -8.34
C ILE A 87 4.23 -6.60 -7.85
N LEU A 88 3.96 -7.53 -8.77
CA LEU A 88 3.66 -8.92 -8.42
C LEU A 88 4.82 -9.60 -7.69
N LYS A 89 6.06 -9.41 -8.18
CA LYS A 89 7.27 -9.93 -7.53
C LYS A 89 7.43 -9.37 -6.13
N ASP A 90 7.34 -8.06 -5.96
CA ASP A 90 7.54 -7.41 -4.67
C ASP A 90 6.45 -7.80 -3.67
N LEU A 91 5.20 -7.87 -4.10
CA LEU A 91 4.07 -8.37 -3.30
C LEU A 91 4.34 -9.80 -2.81
N THR A 92 4.77 -10.67 -3.72
CA THR A 92 5.07 -12.08 -3.42
C THR A 92 6.23 -12.20 -2.43
N PHE A 93 7.34 -11.49 -2.68
CA PHE A 93 8.50 -11.50 -1.79
C PHE A 93 8.18 -10.89 -0.42
N TRP A 94 7.39 -9.82 -0.38
CA TRP A 94 6.95 -9.20 0.87
C TRP A 94 6.11 -10.18 1.68
N GLY A 95 5.12 -10.84 1.05
CA GLY A 95 4.32 -11.87 1.70
C GLY A 95 5.15 -13.02 2.26
N ILE A 96 6.10 -13.56 1.48
CA ILE A 96 7.01 -14.64 1.92
C ILE A 96 7.88 -14.18 3.10
N ARG A 97 8.38 -12.94 3.06
CA ARG A 97 9.23 -12.38 4.12
C ARG A 97 8.45 -12.14 5.41
N GLN A 98 7.21 -11.71 5.31
CA GLN A 98 6.31 -11.55 6.45
C GLN A 98 5.93 -12.90 7.05
N ASN A 99 5.76 -13.96 6.24
CA ASN A 99 5.40 -15.31 6.68
C ASN A 99 6.45 -16.02 7.59
N ARG A 100 7.61 -15.42 7.86
CA ARG A 100 8.56 -15.92 8.90
C ARG A 100 8.29 -15.36 10.31
N ARG A 101 7.35 -14.42 10.45
CA ARG A 101 6.80 -13.93 11.73
C ARG A 101 5.29 -14.15 11.60
N GLN A 102 4.68 -14.89 12.51
CA GLN A 102 3.41 -15.57 12.24
C GLN A 102 2.26 -14.69 11.70
N THR A 103 1.39 -15.40 10.96
CA THR A 103 -0.02 -15.09 10.65
C THR A 103 -0.32 -14.50 9.27
N LEU A 104 -0.54 -15.42 8.33
CA LEU A 104 -1.34 -15.23 7.11
C LEU A 104 -2.68 -14.56 7.45
N ARG A 105 -3.02 -13.45 6.77
CA ARG A 105 -4.30 -13.23 6.04
C ARG A 105 -4.53 -11.75 5.75
N GLN A 106 -4.16 -11.32 4.54
CA GLN A 106 -5.05 -10.73 3.53
C GLN A 106 -4.22 -9.95 2.51
N VAL A 107 -4.00 -10.58 1.36
CA VAL A 107 -3.73 -9.87 0.10
C VAL A 107 -5.05 -9.42 -0.56
N SER A 108 -6.18 -9.52 0.16
CA SER A 108 -7.53 -9.44 -0.42
C SER A 108 -8.13 -8.02 -0.48
N TRP A 109 -7.60 -7.03 0.26
CA TRP A 109 -8.32 -5.76 0.44
C TRP A 109 -7.99 -4.65 -0.55
N LEU A 110 -6.83 -4.68 -1.22
CA LEU A 110 -6.47 -3.61 -2.16
C LEU A 110 -7.28 -3.68 -3.47
N LEU A 111 -7.80 -4.85 -3.85
CA LEU A 111 -8.68 -4.96 -5.02
C LEU A 111 -10.12 -4.50 -4.75
N GLU A 112 -10.64 -4.70 -3.53
CA GLU A 112 -12.01 -4.27 -3.19
C GLU A 112 -12.12 -2.76 -2.96
N ILE A 113 -11.09 -2.11 -2.39
CA ILE A 113 -11.07 -0.65 -2.26
C ILE A 113 -11.01 0.03 -3.64
N VAL A 114 -10.23 -0.51 -4.59
CA VAL A 114 -10.20 0.02 -5.97
C VAL A 114 -11.55 -0.18 -6.68
N LYS A 115 -12.24 -1.30 -6.45
CA LYS A 115 -13.60 -1.54 -6.99
C LYS A 115 -14.65 -0.61 -6.36
N TYR A 116 -14.55 -0.28 -5.07
CA TYR A 116 -15.54 0.54 -4.38
C TYR A 116 -15.29 2.05 -4.49
N GLN A 117 -14.09 2.48 -4.90
CA GLN A 117 -13.78 3.91 -5.07
C GLN A 117 -14.00 4.43 -6.50
N TYR A 118 -14.23 3.55 -7.47
CA TYR A 118 -14.69 3.89 -8.82
C TYR A 118 -15.80 2.93 -9.23
N PRO A 119 -17.10 3.27 -9.07
CA PRO A 119 -18.13 2.55 -9.80
C PRO A 119 -17.83 2.76 -11.28
N LEU A 120 -17.53 1.67 -12.00
CA LEU A 120 -17.51 1.67 -13.46
C LEU A 120 -18.89 2.18 -13.92
N SER A 121 -18.92 3.45 -14.32
CA SER A 121 -20.01 3.99 -15.11
C SER A 121 -20.02 3.23 -16.43
N THR A 122 -21.13 2.53 -16.65
CA THR A 122 -21.73 2.13 -17.93
C THR A 122 -20.98 1.13 -18.80
N ALA A 123 -21.58 -0.07 -18.91
CA ALA A 123 -22.39 -0.36 -20.09
C ALA A 123 -23.84 -0.59 -19.63
#